data_AF-A0A061A432-F1
#
_entry.id   AF-A0A061A432-F1
#
_cell.length_a   1.000
_cell.length_b   1.000
_cell.length_c   1.000
_cell.angle_alpha   90.00
_cell.angle_beta   90.00
_cell.angle_gamma   90.00
#
_symmetry.space_group_name_H-M   'P 1'
#
loop_
_entity.id
_entity.type
_entity.pdbx_description
1 polymer ?
#
loop_
_entity_poly.entity_id
_entity_poly.type
_entity_poly.pdbx_seq_one_letter_code
_entity_poly.pdbx_strand_id
1 'polypeptide(L)'
;MERGYAGLTFAAVADGAGTSRPVVNRHWATKAMLVRDAIGHASDKFPLTDPDTGSLRDDTIGLLEQLNGAFTVFAVAMTAQLAAYFEEMGTTPAELRASLIDERWELIESVAQRAVERGEIDGSKLTPRITRLPFDLLRHEVLMDLAPMSAHAIQEIVDTIFIPLLT
;
A
#
# COMPACT_ATOMS: atom_id res chain seq x y z
N MET A 1 -15.05 -15.91 4.32
CA MET A 1 -14.05 -15.68 3.26
C MET A 1 -14.31 -16.68 2.15
N GLU A 2 -15.16 -16.39 1.16
CA GLU A 2 -15.33 -17.36 0.07
C GLU A 2 -15.51 -16.68 -1.27
N ARG A 3 -14.55 -17.00 -2.16
CA ARG A 3 -14.35 -16.59 -3.55
C ARG A 3 -13.73 -15.19 -3.71
N GLY A 4 -12.40 -15.14 -3.87
CA GLY A 4 -11.67 -13.97 -4.39
C GLY A 4 -12.11 -13.58 -5.81
N TYR A 5 -11.21 -13.09 -6.69
CA TYR A 5 -11.59 -12.63 -8.05
C TYR A 5 -12.55 -13.58 -8.74
N ALA A 6 -12.30 -14.89 -8.70
CA ALA A 6 -13.08 -15.87 -9.45
C ALA A 6 -14.59 -15.85 -9.10
N GLY A 7 -14.96 -15.43 -7.88
CA GLY A 7 -16.36 -15.21 -7.50
C GLY A 7 -16.82 -13.76 -7.55
N LEU A 8 -15.90 -12.80 -7.72
CA LEU A 8 -16.25 -11.40 -7.94
C LEU A 8 -16.93 -11.28 -9.30
N THR A 9 -18.25 -11.14 -9.27
CA THR A 9 -19.10 -10.89 -10.42
C THR A 9 -19.93 -9.64 -10.17
N PHE A 10 -20.32 -8.95 -11.23
CA PHE A 10 -21.22 -7.81 -11.13
C PHE A 10 -22.54 -8.16 -10.43
N ALA A 11 -22.99 -9.42 -10.55
CA ALA A 11 -24.16 -9.92 -9.84
C ALA A 11 -23.89 -10.04 -8.32
N ALA A 12 -22.75 -10.60 -7.92
CA ALA A 12 -22.37 -10.70 -6.51
C ALA A 12 -22.15 -9.32 -5.87
N VAL A 13 -21.58 -8.36 -6.61
CA VAL A 13 -21.45 -6.97 -6.14
C VAL A 13 -22.82 -6.30 -6.01
N ALA A 14 -23.70 -6.48 -6.99
CA ALA A 14 -25.05 -5.92 -6.94
C ALA A 14 -25.82 -6.45 -5.72
N ASP A 15 -25.76 -7.75 -5.49
CA ASP A 15 -26.38 -8.41 -4.33
C ASP A 15 -25.81 -7.88 -3.00
N GLY A 16 -24.49 -7.84 -2.87
CA GLY A 16 -23.82 -7.31 -1.67
C GLY A 16 -24.05 -5.82 -1.41
N ALA A 17 -24.28 -5.03 -2.46
CA ALA A 17 -24.59 -3.60 -2.36
C ALA A 17 -26.09 -3.28 -2.31
N GLY A 18 -26.97 -4.30 -2.30
CA GLY A 18 -28.43 -4.12 -2.29
C GLY A 18 -28.95 -3.39 -3.54
N THR A 19 -28.30 -3.55 -4.68
CA THR A 19 -28.63 -2.89 -5.95
C THR A 19 -28.80 -3.92 -7.08
N SER A 20 -29.00 -3.46 -8.32
CA SER A 20 -29.17 -4.31 -9.49
C SER A 20 -27.93 -4.32 -10.39
N ARG A 21 -27.70 -5.44 -11.09
CA ARG A 21 -26.59 -5.59 -12.03
C ARG A 21 -26.51 -4.48 -13.10
N PRO A 22 -27.61 -4.00 -13.70
CA PRO A 22 -27.57 -2.86 -14.63
C PRO A 22 -27.01 -1.58 -14.01
N VAL A 23 -27.28 -1.32 -12.72
CA VAL A 23 -26.75 -0.14 -12.01
C VAL A 23 -25.24 -0.25 -11.84
N VAL A 24 -24.73 -1.43 -11.48
CA VAL A 24 -23.28 -1.69 -11.36
C VAL A 24 -22.59 -1.58 -12.74
N ASN A 25 -23.16 -2.19 -13.79
CA ASN A 25 -22.65 -2.11 -15.16
C ASN A 25 -22.59 -0.67 -15.71
N ARG A 26 -23.43 0.25 -15.19
CA ARG A 26 -23.45 1.65 -15.64
C ARG A 26 -22.24 2.44 -15.14
N HIS A 27 -21.68 2.06 -14.00
CA HIS A 27 -20.53 2.72 -13.38
C HIS A 27 -19.21 2.06 -13.78
N TRP A 28 -19.20 0.73 -13.95
CA TRP A 28 -18.01 -0.02 -14.32
C TRP A 28 -18.27 -0.85 -15.57
N ALA A 29 -17.59 -0.51 -16.67
CA ALA A 29 -17.70 -1.27 -17.92
C ALA A 29 -16.98 -2.63 -17.82
N THR A 30 -15.95 -2.71 -16.98
CA THR A 30 -15.14 -3.90 -16.78
C THR A 30 -14.97 -4.24 -15.30
N LYS A 31 -14.65 -5.51 -15.03
CA LYS A 31 -14.35 -5.96 -13.68
C LYS A 31 -13.06 -5.34 -13.15
N ALA A 32 -12.07 -5.15 -14.01
CA ALA A 32 -10.83 -4.48 -13.65
C ALA A 32 -11.05 -3.01 -13.25
N MET A 33 -11.94 -2.28 -13.92
CA MET A 33 -12.33 -0.92 -13.49
C MET A 33 -12.97 -0.93 -12.10
N LEU A 34 -13.86 -1.88 -11.84
CA LEU A 34 -14.49 -2.04 -10.52
C LEU A 34 -13.47 -2.32 -9.43
N VAL A 35 -12.49 -3.19 -9.69
CA VAL A 35 -11.41 -3.50 -8.74
C VAL A 35 -10.49 -2.30 -8.52
N ARG A 36 -10.10 -1.58 -9.59
CA ARG A 36 -9.29 -0.37 -9.47
C ARG A 36 -9.98 0.68 -8.59
N ASP A 37 -11.27 0.95 -8.85
CA ASP A 37 -12.02 1.94 -8.08
C ASP A 37 -12.24 1.47 -6.63
N ALA A 38 -12.44 0.17 -6.41
CA ALA A 38 -12.52 -0.42 -5.07
C ALA A 38 -11.18 -0.32 -4.31
N ILE A 39 -10.05 -0.50 -5.00
CA ILE A 39 -8.71 -0.32 -4.44
C ILE A 39 -8.49 1.16 -4.08
N GLY A 40 -8.83 2.09 -4.98
CA GLY A 40 -8.74 3.53 -4.72
C GLY A 40 -9.57 3.93 -3.49
N HIS A 41 -10.84 3.51 -3.46
CA HIS A 41 -11.72 3.79 -2.34
C HIS A 41 -11.29 3.11 -1.03
N ALA A 42 -10.66 1.92 -1.10
CA ALA A 42 -10.06 1.29 0.06
C ALA A 42 -8.83 2.08 0.53
N SER A 43 -8.00 2.59 -0.38
CA SER A 43 -6.85 3.46 -0.06
C SER A 43 -7.29 4.73 0.66
N ASP A 44 -8.38 5.37 0.24
CA ASP A 44 -8.95 6.57 0.87
C ASP A 44 -9.35 6.35 2.34
N LYS A 45 -9.66 5.10 2.70
CA LYS A 45 -10.00 4.73 4.09
C LYS A 45 -8.77 4.60 5.00
N PHE A 46 -7.57 4.63 4.43
CA PHE A 46 -6.31 4.58 5.16
C PHE A 46 -5.46 5.81 4.84
N PRO A 47 -5.92 7.02 5.22
CA PRO A 47 -5.09 8.21 5.12
C PRO A 47 -3.87 8.03 6.03
N LEU A 48 -2.69 8.39 5.53
CA LEU A 48 -1.51 8.45 6.39
C LEU A 48 -1.60 9.69 7.27
N THR A 49 -1.48 9.47 8.57
CA THR A 49 -1.29 10.52 9.56
C THR A 49 0.21 10.67 9.80
N ASP A 50 0.69 11.91 9.79
CA ASP A 50 2.08 12.21 10.15
C ASP A 50 2.32 11.86 11.64
N PRO A 51 3.21 10.91 11.96
CA PRO A 51 3.48 10.54 13.34
C PRO A 51 4.17 11.65 14.16
N ASP A 52 5.05 12.43 13.52
CA ASP A 52 5.89 13.50 14.07
C ASP A 52 6.31 13.33 15.56
N THR A 53 6.87 12.17 15.87
CA THR A 53 7.28 11.76 17.24
C THR A 53 8.59 12.39 17.69
N GLY A 54 9.36 12.94 16.73
CA GLY A 54 10.70 13.48 16.96
C GLY A 54 11.82 12.46 16.81
N SER A 55 11.53 11.23 16.37
CA SER A 55 12.53 10.22 16.01
C SER A 55 12.22 9.57 14.67
N LEU A 56 13.22 9.46 13.79
CA LEU A 56 13.08 8.77 12.51
C LEU A 56 12.61 7.32 12.69
N ARG A 57 13.12 6.66 13.73
CA ARG A 57 12.80 5.26 14.02
C ARG A 57 11.31 5.10 14.28
N ASP A 58 10.79 5.86 15.23
CA ASP A 58 9.41 5.74 15.68
C ASP A 58 8.43 6.28 14.63
N ASP A 59 8.81 7.34 13.90
CA ASP A 59 8.04 7.83 12.75
C ASP A 59 7.95 6.77 11.64
N THR A 60 9.05 6.08 11.34
CA THR A 60 9.06 5.03 10.32
C THR A 60 8.20 3.83 10.74
N ILE A 61 8.30 3.39 12.01
CA ILE A 61 7.44 2.32 12.55
C ILE A 61 5.96 2.73 12.45
N GLY A 62 5.61 3.94 12.89
CA GLY A 62 4.24 4.44 12.84
C GLY A 62 3.67 4.50 11.42
N LEU A 63 4.49 4.87 10.42
CA LEU A 63 4.08 4.82 9.02
C LEU A 63 3.91 3.37 8.52
N LEU A 64 4.82 2.46 8.87
CA LEU A 64 4.73 1.05 8.47
C LEU A 64 3.50 0.37 9.06
N GLU A 65 3.15 0.64 10.31
CA GLU A 65 1.95 0.10 10.96
C GLU A 65 0.66 0.57 10.28
N GLN A 66 0.58 1.87 9.93
CA GLN A 66 -0.55 2.42 9.16
C GLN A 66 -0.66 1.76 7.78
N LEU A 67 0.47 1.52 7.11
CA LEU A 67 0.53 0.90 5.79
C LEU A 67 0.27 -0.60 5.81
N ASN A 68 0.59 -1.29 6.89
CA ASN A 68 0.42 -2.73 7.03
C ASN A 68 -1.06 -3.15 6.86
N GLY A 69 -1.98 -2.37 7.45
CA GLY A 69 -3.42 -2.56 7.27
C GLY A 69 -3.86 -2.29 5.83
N ALA A 70 -3.41 -1.18 5.24
CA ALA A 70 -3.77 -0.79 3.87
C ALA A 70 -3.28 -1.82 2.83
N PHE A 71 -2.04 -2.31 2.96
CA PHE A 71 -1.47 -3.29 2.05
C PHE A 71 -2.10 -4.67 2.20
N THR A 72 -2.60 -5.05 3.37
CA THR A 72 -3.30 -6.32 3.53
C THR A 72 -4.60 -6.35 2.71
N VAL A 73 -5.39 -5.28 2.78
CA VAL A 73 -6.63 -5.14 1.98
C VAL A 73 -6.30 -5.17 0.48
N PHE A 74 -5.22 -4.49 0.09
CA PHE A 74 -4.74 -4.48 -1.28
C PHE A 74 -4.25 -5.85 -1.76
N ALA A 75 -3.43 -6.56 -0.98
CA ALA A 75 -2.90 -7.89 -1.34
C ALA A 75 -4.03 -8.90 -1.57
N VAL A 76 -5.05 -8.89 -0.72
CA VAL A 76 -6.27 -9.70 -0.91
C VAL A 76 -7.00 -9.31 -2.21
N ALA A 77 -7.06 -8.03 -2.55
CA ALA A 77 -7.63 -7.57 -3.81
C ALA A 77 -6.77 -7.93 -5.04
N MET A 78 -5.45 -8.04 -4.91
CA MET A 78 -4.53 -8.27 -6.04
C MET A 78 -4.26 -9.76 -6.33
N THR A 79 -4.26 -10.65 -5.33
CA THR A 79 -4.25 -12.12 -5.54
C THR A 79 -5.34 -12.59 -6.49
N ALA A 80 -6.34 -11.75 -6.61
CA ALA A 80 -7.41 -11.81 -7.54
C ALA A 80 -6.94 -11.52 -9.00
N GLN A 81 -6.11 -12.42 -9.59
CA GLN A 81 -5.67 -12.39 -11.00
C GLN A 81 -5.04 -11.06 -11.49
N LEU A 82 -3.89 -10.67 -10.90
CA LEU A 82 -3.02 -9.57 -11.38
C LEU A 82 -2.83 -9.58 -12.90
N ALA A 83 -2.59 -10.74 -13.51
CA ALA A 83 -2.31 -10.85 -14.95
C ALA A 83 -3.50 -10.41 -15.81
N ALA A 84 -4.71 -10.90 -15.51
CA ALA A 84 -5.92 -10.52 -16.24
C ALA A 84 -6.27 -9.04 -16.02
N TYR A 85 -6.04 -8.50 -14.83
CA TYR A 85 -6.22 -7.08 -14.53
C TYR A 85 -5.31 -6.19 -15.40
N PHE A 86 -4.01 -6.50 -15.46
CA PHE A 86 -3.06 -5.70 -16.24
C PHE A 86 -3.30 -5.81 -17.74
N GLU A 87 -3.65 -7.00 -18.23
CA GLU A 87 -4.01 -7.22 -19.63
C GLU A 87 -5.28 -6.44 -20.02
N GLU A 88 -6.32 -6.46 -19.19
CA GLU A 88 -7.60 -5.77 -19.46
C GLU A 88 -7.48 -4.24 -19.36
N MET A 89 -6.65 -3.74 -18.44
CA MET A 89 -6.50 -2.29 -18.21
C MET A 89 -5.39 -1.66 -19.07
N GLY A 90 -4.58 -2.46 -19.75
CA GLY A 90 -3.39 -1.98 -20.47
C GLY A 90 -2.42 -1.23 -19.55
N THR A 91 -2.37 -1.60 -18.27
CA THR A 91 -1.55 -0.94 -17.25
C THR A 91 -0.50 -1.89 -16.68
N THR A 92 0.50 -1.34 -16.00
CA THR A 92 1.57 -2.13 -15.38
C THR A 92 1.48 -2.11 -13.86
N PRO A 93 2.09 -3.10 -13.16
CA PRO A 93 2.28 -3.01 -11.71
C PRO A 93 2.94 -1.70 -11.27
N ALA A 94 3.82 -1.12 -12.10
CA ALA A 94 4.52 0.12 -11.79
C ALA A 94 3.59 1.34 -11.79
N GLU A 95 2.63 1.40 -12.71
CA GLU A 95 1.64 2.49 -12.79
C GLU A 95 0.61 2.41 -11.66
N LEU A 96 0.13 1.19 -11.35
CA LEU A 96 -0.73 0.97 -10.19
C LEU A 96 0.01 1.30 -8.88
N ARG A 97 1.30 0.99 -8.79
CA ARG A 97 2.13 1.37 -7.64
C ARG A 97 2.21 2.89 -7.51
N ALA A 98 2.44 3.62 -8.60
CA ALA A 98 2.51 5.08 -8.57
C ALA A 98 1.20 5.70 -8.07
N SER A 99 0.06 5.30 -8.64
CA SER A 99 -1.24 5.87 -8.28
C SER A 99 -1.66 5.64 -6.82
N LEU A 100 -1.15 4.61 -6.17
CA LEU A 100 -1.47 4.29 -4.77
C LEU A 100 -0.50 4.92 -3.77
N ILE A 101 0.66 5.40 -4.23
CA ILE A 101 1.79 5.74 -3.36
C ILE A 101 2.23 7.19 -3.52
N ASP A 102 1.86 7.89 -4.61
CA ASP A 102 2.38 9.23 -4.88
C ASP A 102 2.11 10.24 -3.74
N GLU A 103 0.88 10.33 -3.20
CA GLU A 103 0.60 11.22 -2.05
C GLU A 103 1.26 10.76 -0.74
N ARG A 104 1.43 9.45 -0.57
CA ARG A 104 2.10 8.86 0.60
C ARG A 104 3.59 9.16 0.61
N TRP A 105 4.16 9.39 -0.57
CA TRP A 105 5.59 9.60 -0.77
C TRP A 105 6.06 10.95 -0.23
N GLU A 106 5.24 12.00 -0.37
CA GLU A 106 5.56 13.34 0.15
C GLU A 106 5.71 13.33 1.68
N LEU A 107 4.84 12.61 2.38
CA LEU A 107 4.92 12.47 3.84
C LEU A 107 6.18 11.68 4.26
N ILE A 108 6.47 10.57 3.58
CA ILE A 108 7.66 9.75 3.84
C ILE A 108 8.94 10.58 3.66
N GLU A 109 9.02 11.35 2.57
CA GLU A 109 10.14 12.25 2.32
C GLU A 109 10.24 13.35 3.38
N SER A 110 9.11 13.90 3.82
CA SER A 110 9.08 14.89 4.91
C SER A 110 9.65 14.33 6.21
N VAL A 111 9.25 13.12 6.62
CA VAL A 111 9.78 12.45 7.83
C VAL A 111 11.30 12.28 7.75
N ALA A 112 11.81 11.80 6.61
CA ALA A 112 13.25 11.62 6.43
C ALA A 112 14.01 12.96 6.44
N GLN A 113 13.43 13.99 5.83
CA GLN A 113 14.02 15.34 5.82
C GLN A 113 14.08 15.95 7.22
N ARG A 114 13.03 15.81 8.04
CA ARG A 114 13.05 16.26 9.44
C ARG A 114 14.13 15.54 10.25
N ALA A 115 14.38 14.27 10.00
CA ALA A 115 15.45 13.52 10.65
C ALA A 115 16.86 14.03 10.27
N VAL A 116 17.06 14.42 9.00
CA VAL A 116 18.31 15.07 8.55
C VAL A 116 18.50 16.40 9.28
N GLU A 117 17.45 17.22 9.38
CA GLU A 117 17.49 18.53 10.04
C GLU A 117 17.81 18.42 11.54
N ARG A 118 17.33 17.36 12.20
CA ARG A 118 17.65 17.03 13.59
C ARG A 118 19.06 16.43 13.78
N GLY A 119 19.72 16.04 12.69
CA GLY A 119 21.03 15.38 12.73
C GLY A 119 20.99 13.91 13.18
N GLU A 120 19.83 13.25 13.07
CA GLU A 120 19.70 11.81 13.37
C GLU A 120 20.38 10.93 12.32
N ILE A 121 20.46 11.40 11.08
CA ILE A 121 20.99 10.64 9.93
C ILE A 121 21.87 11.49 9.01
N ASP A 122 22.77 10.84 8.28
CA ASP A 122 23.54 11.47 7.21
C ASP A 122 22.70 11.56 5.93
N GLY A 123 22.20 12.77 5.63
CA GLY A 123 21.41 13.03 4.43
C GLY A 123 22.10 12.67 3.11
N SER A 124 23.44 12.55 3.07
CA SER A 124 24.16 12.11 1.87
C SER A 124 23.97 10.61 1.56
N LYS A 125 23.61 9.80 2.58
CA LYS A 125 23.26 8.38 2.43
C LYS A 125 21.82 8.20 1.98
N LEU A 126 20.97 9.21 2.13
CA LEU A 126 19.54 9.12 1.82
C LEU A 126 19.32 9.17 0.31
N THR A 127 19.13 8.01 -0.30
CA THR A 127 18.74 7.89 -1.71
C THR A 127 17.25 7.53 -1.82
N PRO A 128 16.58 7.81 -2.96
CA PRO A 128 15.19 7.40 -3.16
C PRO A 128 14.95 5.89 -2.97
N ARG A 129 15.97 5.05 -3.14
CA ARG A 129 15.89 3.60 -2.88
C ARG A 129 15.94 3.29 -1.38
N ILE A 130 16.83 3.95 -0.64
CA ILE A 130 16.95 3.76 0.81
C ILE A 130 15.68 4.28 1.50
N THR A 131 15.18 5.46 1.10
CA THR A 131 13.91 5.99 1.62
C THR A 131 12.74 5.04 1.38
N ARG A 132 12.70 4.36 0.22
CA ARG A 132 11.62 3.41 -0.13
C ARG A 132 11.73 2.07 0.57
N LEU A 133 12.93 1.69 0.98
CA LEU A 133 13.26 0.32 1.37
C LEU A 133 12.32 -0.28 2.44
N PRO A 134 12.00 0.41 3.56
CA PRO A 134 11.14 -0.18 4.59
C PRO A 134 9.74 -0.50 4.05
N PHE A 135 9.20 0.39 3.23
CA PHE A 135 7.86 0.28 2.64
C PHE A 135 7.81 -0.77 1.53
N ASP A 136 8.90 -0.93 0.79
CA ASP A 136 9.02 -1.97 -0.23
C ASP A 136 9.11 -3.36 0.40
N LEU A 137 9.85 -3.52 1.50
CA LEU A 137 9.92 -4.77 2.28
C LEU A 137 8.57 -5.13 2.88
N LEU A 138 7.89 -4.17 3.52
CA LEU A 138 6.51 -4.35 4.01
C LEU A 138 5.57 -4.81 2.90
N ARG A 139 5.57 -4.10 1.76
CA ARG A 139 4.70 -4.43 0.64
C ARG A 139 4.99 -5.82 0.09
N HIS A 140 6.26 -6.20 -0.01
CA HIS A 140 6.66 -7.49 -0.52
C HIS A 140 6.14 -8.62 0.37
N GLU A 141 6.41 -8.57 1.68
CA GLU A 141 5.99 -9.63 2.61
C GLU A 141 4.46 -9.74 2.68
N VAL A 142 3.76 -8.62 2.84
CA VAL A 142 2.28 -8.62 2.89
C VAL A 142 1.68 -9.17 1.59
N LEU A 143 2.29 -8.89 0.43
CA LEU A 143 1.83 -9.39 -0.86
C LEU A 143 2.14 -10.87 -1.08
N MET A 144 3.28 -11.37 -0.58
CA MET A 144 3.66 -12.78 -0.74
C MET A 144 2.95 -13.69 0.28
N ASP A 145 2.75 -13.21 1.50
CA ASP A 145 2.14 -13.97 2.59
C ASP A 145 0.62 -13.78 2.66
N LEU A 146 0.10 -12.73 2.01
CA LEU A 146 -1.32 -12.37 2.02
C LEU A 146 -1.87 -12.14 3.43
N ALA A 147 -0.99 -11.68 4.30
CA ALA A 147 -1.23 -11.47 5.71
C ALA A 147 -0.54 -10.18 6.16
N PRO A 148 -1.05 -9.52 7.20
CA PRO A 148 -0.35 -8.39 7.80
C PRO A 148 0.96 -8.86 8.42
N MET A 149 1.97 -8.02 8.31
CA MET A 149 3.26 -8.21 8.97
C MET A 149 3.10 -8.09 10.49
N SER A 150 3.88 -8.85 11.25
CA SER A 150 3.90 -8.72 12.71
C SER A 150 4.60 -7.43 13.16
N ALA A 151 4.24 -6.89 14.32
CA ALA A 151 4.93 -5.71 14.89
C ALA A 151 6.44 -5.97 15.10
N HIS A 152 6.82 -7.20 15.41
CA HIS A 152 8.23 -7.57 15.55
C HIS A 152 8.99 -7.48 14.23
N ALA A 153 8.41 -7.97 13.13
CA ALA A 153 9.01 -7.89 11.80
C ALA A 153 9.11 -6.43 11.30
N ILE A 154 8.12 -5.59 11.61
CA ILE A 154 8.19 -4.14 11.34
C ILE A 154 9.38 -3.52 12.09
N GLN A 155 9.54 -3.83 13.37
CA GLN A 155 10.69 -3.34 14.16
C GLN A 155 12.01 -3.85 13.60
N GLU A 156 12.09 -5.12 13.19
CA GLU A 156 13.29 -5.70 12.59
C GLU A 156 13.70 -4.96 11.31
N ILE A 157 12.76 -4.65 10.41
CA ILE A 157 13.02 -3.86 9.20
C ILE A 157 13.64 -2.51 9.55
N VAL A 158 13.10 -1.82 10.56
CA VAL A 158 13.57 -0.48 10.92
C VAL A 158 14.92 -0.54 11.63
N ASP A 159 15.05 -1.38 12.65
CA ASP A 159 16.19 -1.39 13.57
C ASP A 159 17.43 -2.07 12.97
N THR A 160 17.23 -3.11 12.16
CA THR A 160 18.33 -3.94 11.68
C THR A 160 18.73 -3.63 10.24
N ILE A 161 17.85 -2.97 9.48
CA ILE A 161 18.08 -2.66 8.05
C ILE A 161 18.09 -1.15 7.82
N PHE A 162 16.97 -0.47 8.07
CA PHE A 162 16.80 0.92 7.64
C PHE A 162 17.71 1.90 8.37
N ILE A 163 17.66 1.91 9.71
CA ILE A 163 18.47 2.82 10.52
C ILE A 163 19.98 2.58 10.30
N PRO A 164 20.50 1.33 10.32
CA PRO A 164 21.91 1.07 10.07
C PRO A 164 22.44 1.55 8.71
N LEU A 165 21.58 1.68 7.69
CA LEU A 165 21.98 2.22 6.38
C LEU A 165 22.18 3.75 6.39
N LEU A 166 21.66 4.43 7.40
CA LEU A 166 21.62 5.89 7.50
C LEU A 166 22.57 6.46 8.55
N THR A 167 23.04 5.62 9.48
CA THR A 167 24.06 5.94 10.50
C THR A 167 25.47 5.69 9.99
#